data_AF-A0A9P7X7B4-F1
#
_entry.id   AF-A0A9P7X7B4-F1
#
_cell.length_a   1.000
_cell.length_b   1.000
_cell.length_c   1.000
_cell.angle_alpha   90.00
_cell.angle_beta   90.00
_cell.angle_gamma   90.00
#
_symmetry.space_group_name_H-M   'P 1'
#
loop_
_entity.id
_entity.type
_entity.pdbx_description
1 polymer ?
#
loop_
_entity_poly.entity_id
_entity_poly.type
_entity_poly.pdbx_seq_one_letter_code
_entity_poly.pdbx_strand_id
1 'polypeptide(L)'
;MEVPQDTESYPIPPERFKSFTDANLNLLKLVRERTQTTLHEPLPEGTNQADILNDQPPESIPDLDVTVLEPPRLDWIIEGGRFEMYKDPWPIVNGRPTIPEINMQDTVPRPPGVDQREALRKMLKTLLRGWYSVLGSLTEHLPVNDNALTPWDEEIHFMNSVGTSFMSAVNSYRPLQARTSLEELLLKQLRERQEETKAVHQRCDAIENHLALLRAQAQAIRPKADTAKTSATDAPGIKPTLVTTPIKEATTEDVLHWAQDIG
;
A
#
# COMPACT_ATOMS: atom_id res chain seq x y z
N MET A 1 -2.85 11.07 45.02
CA MET A 1 -1.94 12.22 45.18
C MET A 1 -1.41 12.50 43.78
N GLU A 2 -2.13 13.33 43.04
CA GLU A 2 -1.87 13.63 41.62
C GLU A 2 -0.73 14.64 41.54
N VAL A 3 0.34 14.25 40.84
CA VAL A 3 1.45 15.15 40.52
C VAL A 3 1.11 15.86 39.21
N PRO A 4 1.07 17.19 39.15
CA PRO A 4 0.92 17.92 37.90
C PRO A 4 2.29 17.92 37.20
N GLN A 5 2.37 17.29 36.03
CA GLN A 5 3.55 17.34 35.15
C GLN A 5 3.18 18.03 33.84
N ASP A 6 2.90 19.33 33.92
CA ASP A 6 2.75 20.20 32.75
C ASP A 6 4.03 21.02 32.51
N THR A 7 5.17 20.34 32.33
CA THR A 7 6.41 21.00 31.86
C THR A 7 7.20 20.18 30.83
N GLU A 8 6.58 19.22 30.15
CA GLU A 8 7.18 18.53 29.01
C GLU A 8 6.26 18.67 27.79
N SER A 9 6.83 19.08 26.65
CA SER A 9 6.08 19.36 25.41
C SER A 9 5.40 18.10 24.82
N TYR A 10 5.69 16.92 25.36
CA TYR A 10 5.19 15.63 24.91
C TYR A 10 4.85 14.74 26.10
N PRO A 11 3.80 13.91 26.01
CA PRO A 11 3.46 12.97 27.06
C PRO A 11 4.55 11.89 27.20
N ILE A 12 4.83 11.51 28.44
CA ILE A 12 5.71 10.38 28.74
C ILE A 12 5.08 9.10 28.15
N PRO A 13 5.87 8.22 27.50
CA PRO A 13 5.35 6.97 26.96
C PRO A 13 4.70 6.11 28.06
N PRO A 14 3.67 5.30 27.74
CA PRO A 14 3.01 4.45 28.71
C PRO A 14 3.97 3.48 29.40
N GLU A 15 3.87 3.31 30.72
CA GLU A 15 4.73 2.44 31.55
C GLU A 15 4.94 1.02 31.00
N ARG A 16 3.96 0.51 30.24
CA ARG A 16 4.05 -0.76 29.51
C ARG A 16 5.29 -0.88 28.63
N PHE A 17 5.82 0.22 28.08
CA PHE A 17 7.01 0.16 27.23
C PHE A 17 8.22 -0.50 27.94
N LYS A 18 8.35 -0.33 29.26
CA LYS A 18 9.46 -0.91 30.05
C LYS A 18 9.41 -2.44 30.12
N SER A 19 8.23 -3.02 29.91
CA SER A 19 8.03 -4.48 29.91
C SER A 19 8.39 -5.15 28.58
N PHE A 20 8.58 -4.38 27.49
CA PHE A 20 9.03 -4.89 26.20
C PHE A 20 10.56 -5.10 26.20
N THR A 21 11.00 -6.13 26.91
CA THR A 21 12.40 -6.59 26.90
C THR A 21 12.53 -7.87 26.07
N ASP A 22 13.71 -8.12 25.49
CA ASP A 22 13.96 -9.33 24.69
C ASP A 22 13.72 -10.61 25.49
N ALA A 23 14.02 -10.58 26.80
CA ALA A 23 13.74 -11.68 27.71
C ALA A 23 12.23 -11.98 27.79
N ASN A 24 11.41 -10.94 28.02
CA ASN A 24 9.95 -11.10 28.14
C ASN A 24 9.30 -11.51 26.81
N LEU A 25 9.83 -11.03 25.68
CA LEU A 25 9.37 -11.43 24.35
C LEU A 25 9.70 -12.90 24.06
N ASN A 26 10.84 -13.40 24.55
CA ASN A 26 11.17 -14.82 24.44
C ASN A 26 10.28 -15.68 25.34
N LEU A 27 9.93 -15.20 26.54
CA LEU A 27 8.93 -15.86 27.38
C LEU A 27 7.55 -15.91 26.72
N LEU A 28 7.12 -14.84 26.04
CA LEU A 28 5.86 -14.83 25.29
C LEU A 28 5.83 -15.92 24.21
N LYS A 29 6.92 -16.04 23.44
CA LYS A 29 7.06 -17.10 22.42
C LYS A 29 6.96 -18.48 23.07
N LEU A 30 7.68 -18.72 24.17
CA LEU A 30 7.65 -19.99 24.89
C LEU A 30 6.26 -20.32 25.45
N VAL A 31 5.55 -19.33 26.00
CA VAL A 31 4.18 -19.53 26.48
C VAL A 31 3.29 -19.97 25.32
N ARG A 32 3.35 -19.26 24.18
CA ARG A 32 2.52 -19.58 23.00
C ARG A 32 2.86 -20.93 22.37
N GLU A 33 4.13 -21.30 22.33
CA GLU A 33 4.57 -22.62 21.87
C GLU A 33 4.04 -23.75 22.77
N ARG A 34 4.05 -23.54 24.09
CA ARG A 34 3.60 -24.55 25.07
C ARG A 34 2.09 -24.68 25.14
N THR A 35 1.37 -23.58 25.02
CA THR A 35 -0.10 -23.58 25.05
C THR A 35 -0.73 -23.91 23.70
N GLN A 36 0.06 -23.90 22.60
CA GLN A 36 -0.42 -24.04 21.23
C GLN A 36 -1.58 -23.09 20.88
N THR A 37 -1.69 -21.98 21.61
CA THR A 37 -2.76 -21.00 21.44
C THR A 37 -2.38 -19.97 20.39
N THR A 38 -3.39 -19.45 19.70
CA THR A 38 -3.22 -18.41 18.69
C THR A 38 -3.06 -17.02 19.33
N LEU A 39 -2.61 -16.03 18.55
CA LEU A 39 -2.50 -14.63 18.99
C LEU A 39 -3.84 -14.16 19.57
N HIS A 40 -3.81 -13.52 20.74
CA HIS A 40 -4.98 -12.98 21.47
C HIS A 40 -5.99 -14.00 22.01
N GLU A 41 -5.68 -15.29 21.94
CA GLU A 41 -6.48 -16.33 22.60
C GLU A 41 -6.11 -16.39 24.09
N PRO A 42 -7.10 -16.44 25.01
CA PRO A 42 -6.83 -16.54 26.43
C PRO A 42 -6.08 -17.83 26.75
N LEU A 43 -5.28 -17.81 27.82
CA LEU A 43 -4.68 -19.02 28.36
C LEU A 43 -5.78 -20.03 28.75
N PRO A 44 -5.57 -21.35 28.58
CA PRO A 44 -6.54 -22.36 28.97
C PRO A 44 -6.93 -22.22 30.45
N GLU A 45 -8.23 -22.22 30.74
CA GLU A 45 -8.76 -22.02 32.09
C GLU A 45 -8.09 -22.97 33.11
N GLY A 46 -7.52 -22.41 34.17
CA GLY A 46 -6.84 -23.15 35.23
C GLY A 46 -5.33 -23.30 35.10
N THR A 47 -4.71 -22.73 34.05
CA THR A 47 -3.25 -22.74 33.87
C THR A 47 -2.67 -21.38 34.19
N ASN A 48 -1.89 -21.25 35.28
CA ASN A 48 -1.19 -19.99 35.55
C ASN A 48 0.06 -19.88 34.67
N GLN A 49 0.46 -18.65 34.34
CA GLN A 49 1.73 -18.36 33.65
C GLN A 49 2.93 -19.01 34.37
N ALA A 50 2.91 -19.02 35.69
CA ALA A 50 3.92 -19.69 36.51
C ALA A 50 3.97 -21.21 36.26
N ASP A 51 2.81 -21.85 36.11
CA ASP A 51 2.72 -23.30 35.87
C ASP A 51 3.28 -23.69 34.49
N ILE A 52 3.10 -22.81 33.49
CA ILE A 52 3.60 -23.00 32.12
C ILE A 52 5.11 -22.75 32.04
N LEU A 53 5.64 -21.85 32.88
CA LEU A 53 7.04 -21.39 32.85
C LEU A 53 7.90 -21.95 33.99
N ASN A 54 7.47 -23.05 34.64
CA ASN A 54 8.16 -23.69 35.78
C ASN A 54 9.66 -24.02 35.54
N ASP A 55 10.11 -24.13 34.29
CA ASP A 55 11.51 -24.41 33.94
C ASP A 55 12.42 -23.18 34.05
N GLN A 56 11.86 -21.97 34.11
CA GLN A 56 12.60 -20.72 34.18
C GLN A 56 12.82 -20.30 35.63
N PRO A 57 13.94 -19.62 35.94
CA PRO A 57 14.17 -19.14 37.29
C PRO A 57 13.04 -18.19 37.71
N PRO A 58 12.54 -18.28 38.95
CA PRO A 58 11.40 -17.49 39.42
C PRO A 58 11.67 -15.98 39.40
N GLU A 59 12.94 -15.55 39.37
CA GLU A 59 13.36 -14.15 39.23
C GLU A 59 13.19 -13.61 37.81
N SER A 60 13.15 -14.49 36.80
CA SER A 60 12.99 -14.11 35.39
C SER A 60 11.53 -14.06 34.95
N ILE A 61 10.58 -14.48 35.78
CA ILE A 61 9.14 -14.46 35.45
C ILE A 61 8.56 -13.15 35.98
N PRO A 62 8.15 -12.20 35.11
CA PRO A 62 7.52 -10.98 35.58
C PRO A 62 6.17 -11.25 36.24
N ASP A 63 5.81 -10.44 37.25
CA ASP A 63 4.45 -10.43 37.85
C ASP A 63 3.36 -9.99 36.86
N LEU A 64 3.76 -9.38 35.74
CA LEU A 64 2.89 -8.97 34.65
C LEU A 64 2.54 -10.17 33.75
N ASP A 65 1.27 -10.23 33.34
CA ASP A 65 0.82 -11.17 32.32
C ASP A 65 1.53 -10.89 30.98
N VAL A 66 2.32 -11.87 30.53
CA VAL A 66 3.13 -11.79 29.32
C VAL A 66 2.26 -11.66 28.07
N THR A 67 0.99 -12.08 28.13
CA THR A 67 0.04 -11.90 27.01
C THR A 67 -0.30 -10.43 26.73
N VAL A 68 -0.03 -9.52 27.67
CA VAL A 68 -0.22 -8.07 27.47
C VAL A 68 0.83 -7.49 26.51
N LEU A 69 1.95 -8.20 26.28
CA LEU A 69 3.00 -7.81 25.34
C LEU A 69 2.65 -8.12 23.88
N GLU A 70 1.49 -8.72 23.64
CA GLU A 70 1.01 -8.95 22.30
C GLU A 70 0.61 -7.65 21.61
N PRO A 71 0.66 -7.62 20.26
CA PRO A 71 0.10 -6.50 19.53
C PRO A 71 -1.37 -6.29 19.92
N PRO A 72 -1.92 -5.07 19.84
CA PRO A 72 -3.34 -4.88 20.06
C PRO A 72 -4.15 -5.56 18.95
N ARG A 73 -5.37 -6.00 19.27
CA ARG A 73 -6.32 -6.55 18.29
C ARG A 73 -6.76 -5.49 17.30
N LEU A 74 -6.19 -5.53 16.09
CA LEU A 74 -6.57 -4.64 15.00
C LEU A 74 -7.95 -4.98 14.42
N ASP A 75 -8.38 -6.24 14.54
CA ASP A 75 -9.67 -6.70 14.00
C ASP A 75 -10.84 -5.97 14.63
N TRP A 76 -10.80 -5.75 15.95
CA TRP A 76 -11.81 -4.99 16.68
C TRP A 76 -11.91 -3.54 16.23
N ILE A 77 -10.77 -2.95 15.87
CA ILE A 77 -10.70 -1.60 15.36
C ILE A 77 -11.35 -1.57 13.98
N ILE A 78 -11.01 -2.52 13.10
CA ILE A 78 -11.60 -2.66 11.76
C ILE A 78 -13.12 -2.92 11.83
N GLU A 79 -13.57 -3.83 12.69
CA GLU A 79 -14.99 -4.13 12.93
C GLU A 79 -15.76 -2.93 13.50
N GLY A 80 -15.13 -2.19 14.43
CA GLY A 80 -15.69 -0.98 15.02
C GLY A 80 -15.79 0.20 14.03
N GLY A 81 -15.06 0.13 12.90
CA GLY A 81 -15.10 1.09 11.80
C GLY A 81 -14.54 2.48 12.13
N ARG A 82 -14.10 2.70 13.37
CA ARG A 82 -13.58 3.97 13.90
C ARG A 82 -12.48 3.72 14.92
N PHE A 83 -11.52 4.64 15.01
CA PHE A 83 -10.54 4.71 16.08
C PHE A 83 -10.55 6.11 16.69
N GLU A 84 -10.27 6.24 17.98
CA GLU A 84 -10.25 7.54 18.64
C GLU A 84 -8.83 8.10 18.68
N MET A 85 -8.66 9.35 18.26
CA MET A 85 -7.42 10.10 18.38
C MET A 85 -7.72 11.39 19.11
N TYR A 86 -7.11 11.62 20.28
CA TYR A 86 -7.34 12.81 21.11
C TYR A 86 -8.82 13.09 21.46
N LYS A 87 -9.61 12.03 21.70
CA LYS A 87 -11.07 12.06 21.94
C LYS A 87 -11.94 12.35 20.71
N ASP A 88 -11.33 12.46 19.53
CA ASP A 88 -12.06 12.58 18.27
C ASP A 88 -12.15 11.21 17.58
N PRO A 89 -13.35 10.74 17.20
CA PRO A 89 -13.51 9.49 16.46
C PRO A 89 -13.14 9.71 14.98
N TRP A 90 -12.17 8.92 14.50
CA TRP A 90 -11.72 8.88 13.12
C TRP A 90 -12.20 7.59 12.44
N PRO A 91 -12.88 7.67 11.28
CA PRO A 91 -13.33 6.48 10.56
C PRO A 91 -12.16 5.76 9.86
N ILE A 92 -12.15 4.43 9.90
CA ILE A 92 -11.12 3.57 9.27
C ILE A 92 -11.50 3.27 7.83
N VAL A 93 -12.77 2.96 7.60
CA VAL A 93 -13.30 2.80 6.27
C VAL A 93 -13.46 4.21 5.69
N ASN A 94 -12.68 4.52 4.65
CA ASN A 94 -12.79 5.76 3.87
C ASN A 94 -14.14 5.93 3.14
N GLY A 95 -15.17 5.17 3.52
CA GLY A 95 -16.56 5.44 3.21
C GLY A 95 -16.97 6.68 3.98
N ARG A 96 -16.80 7.84 3.35
CA ARG A 96 -17.47 9.05 3.82
C ARG A 96 -18.95 8.73 3.96
N PRO A 97 -19.63 9.24 4.99
CA PRO A 97 -21.02 8.93 5.23
C PRO A 97 -21.83 9.14 3.95
N THR A 98 -22.55 8.11 3.54
CA THR A 98 -23.36 8.17 2.33
C THR A 98 -24.49 9.19 2.59
N ILE A 99 -24.93 9.96 1.59
CA ILE A 99 -26.06 10.92 1.71
C ILE A 99 -27.28 10.38 2.55
N PRO A 100 -27.74 9.12 2.40
CA PRO A 100 -28.80 8.56 3.24
C PRO A 100 -28.43 8.41 4.73
N GLU A 101 -27.15 8.27 5.07
CA GLU A 101 -26.66 8.20 6.46
C GLU A 101 -26.65 9.60 7.13
N ILE A 102 -26.60 10.67 6.33
CA ILE A 102 -26.62 12.06 6.80
C ILE A 102 -28.07 12.56 6.98
N ASN A 103 -29.09 11.72 6.75
CA ASN A 103 -30.51 12.14 6.68
C ASN A 103 -30.74 13.35 5.75
N MET A 104 -29.89 13.50 4.73
CA MET A 104 -29.99 14.59 3.76
C MET A 104 -30.81 14.10 2.56
N GLN A 105 -31.69 14.94 2.02
CA GLN A 105 -32.42 14.61 0.79
C GLN A 105 -31.41 14.44 -0.36
N ASP A 106 -31.29 13.25 -0.94
CA ASP A 106 -30.48 13.04 -2.13
C ASP A 106 -31.16 13.73 -3.32
N THR A 107 -30.63 14.89 -3.70
CA THR A 107 -31.19 15.71 -4.79
C THR A 107 -30.86 15.16 -6.17
N VAL A 108 -30.07 14.08 -6.26
CA VAL A 108 -29.73 13.42 -7.53
C VAL A 108 -30.04 11.93 -7.44
N PRO A 109 -30.88 11.39 -8.35
CA PRO A 109 -31.06 9.96 -8.43
C PRO A 109 -29.71 9.31 -8.74
N ARG A 110 -29.32 8.34 -7.92
CA ARG A 110 -28.08 7.57 -7.99
C ARG A 110 -28.34 6.17 -8.56
N PRO A 111 -28.70 5.99 -9.85
CA PRO A 111 -28.67 4.67 -10.45
C PRO A 111 -27.19 4.26 -10.67
N PRO A 112 -26.78 3.07 -10.23
CA PRO A 112 -25.44 2.58 -10.49
C PRO A 112 -25.23 2.40 -11.99
N GLY A 113 -24.15 2.97 -12.54
CA GLY A 113 -23.75 2.79 -13.95
C GLY A 113 -24.11 3.92 -14.91
N VAL A 114 -24.71 5.03 -14.45
CA VAL A 114 -25.01 6.19 -15.30
C VAL A 114 -23.94 7.28 -15.15
N ASP A 115 -23.59 7.94 -16.25
CA ASP A 115 -22.68 9.08 -16.28
C ASP A 115 -23.20 10.26 -15.43
N GLN A 116 -22.63 10.43 -14.24
CA GLN A 116 -23.01 11.52 -13.33
C GLN A 116 -22.45 12.89 -13.75
N ARG A 117 -21.66 12.97 -14.84
CA ARG A 117 -21.07 14.22 -15.34
C ARG A 117 -22.13 15.28 -15.64
N GLU A 118 -23.27 14.86 -16.18
CA GLU A 118 -24.39 15.76 -16.48
C GLU A 118 -25.11 16.23 -15.22
N ALA A 119 -25.30 15.33 -14.25
CA ALA A 119 -25.88 15.66 -12.96
C ALA A 119 -24.99 16.63 -12.17
N LEU A 120 -23.68 16.39 -12.12
CA LEU A 120 -22.70 17.30 -11.51
C LEU A 120 -22.71 18.68 -12.17
N ARG A 121 -22.79 18.73 -13.51
CA ARG A 121 -22.89 20.00 -14.26
C ARG A 121 -24.19 20.73 -13.94
N LYS A 122 -25.30 20.01 -13.80
CA LYS A 122 -26.59 20.58 -13.39
C LYS A 122 -26.51 21.13 -11.96
N MET A 123 -25.94 20.39 -11.02
CA MET A 123 -25.71 20.83 -9.63
C MET A 123 -24.84 22.08 -9.57
N LEU A 124 -23.75 22.15 -10.33
CA LEU A 124 -22.89 23.32 -10.40
C LEU A 124 -23.65 24.56 -10.89
N LYS A 125 -24.46 24.41 -11.94
CA LYS A 125 -25.33 25.49 -12.44
C LYS A 125 -26.37 25.92 -11.40
N THR A 126 -26.97 24.97 -10.69
CA THR A 126 -27.91 25.26 -9.60
C THR A 126 -27.23 26.02 -8.45
N LEU A 127 -26.03 25.59 -8.05
CA LEU A 127 -25.25 26.25 -7.00
C LEU A 127 -24.88 27.69 -7.39
N LEU A 128 -24.40 27.90 -8.63
CA LEU A 128 -24.07 29.23 -9.13
C LEU A 128 -25.30 30.15 -9.19
N ARG A 129 -26.44 29.62 -9.61
CA ARG A 129 -27.71 30.36 -9.60
C ARG A 129 -28.16 30.70 -8.18
N GLY A 130 -28.04 29.76 -7.25
CA GLY A 130 -28.38 29.97 -5.84
C GLY A 130 -27.54 31.08 -5.22
N TRP A 131 -26.22 31.07 -5.44
CA TRP A 131 -25.34 32.14 -4.96
C TRP A 131 -25.70 33.50 -5.55
N TYR A 132 -26.02 33.56 -6.85
CA TYR A 132 -26.48 34.80 -7.48
C TYR A 132 -27.82 35.28 -6.90
N SER A 133 -28.74 34.37 -6.59
CA SER A 133 -30.02 34.69 -5.95
C SER A 133 -29.82 35.24 -4.54
N VAL A 134 -28.95 34.62 -3.73
CA VAL A 134 -28.61 35.11 -2.39
C VAL A 134 -27.96 36.49 -2.46
N LEU A 135 -26.97 36.66 -3.33
CA LEU A 135 -26.33 37.97 -3.57
C LEU A 135 -27.37 39.03 -3.97
N GLY A 136 -28.29 38.70 -4.88
CA GLY A 136 -29.39 39.56 -5.28
C GLY A 136 -30.28 39.95 -4.10
N SER A 137 -30.73 38.96 -3.31
CA SER A 137 -31.57 39.19 -2.13
C SER A 137 -30.87 39.96 -1.00
N LEU A 138 -29.54 39.91 -0.93
CA LEU A 138 -28.76 40.66 0.05
C LEU A 138 -28.58 42.12 -0.37
N THR A 139 -28.53 42.37 -1.69
CA THR A 139 -28.47 43.73 -2.26
C THR A 139 -29.83 44.40 -2.36
N GLU A 140 -30.91 43.62 -2.41
CA GLU A 140 -32.28 44.11 -2.35
C GLU A 140 -32.67 44.32 -0.87
N HIS A 141 -33.07 45.55 -0.52
CA HIS A 141 -33.48 45.99 0.81
C HIS A 141 -33.92 44.87 1.78
N LEU A 142 -33.12 44.63 2.82
CA LEU A 142 -33.41 43.60 3.81
C LEU A 142 -34.78 43.86 4.47
N PRO A 143 -35.75 42.94 4.38
CA PRO A 143 -36.99 43.08 5.12
C PRO A 143 -36.68 42.96 6.61
N VAL A 144 -36.85 44.06 7.34
CA VAL A 144 -36.73 44.16 8.80
C VAL A 144 -37.97 43.54 9.44
N ASN A 145 -38.16 42.23 9.28
CA ASN A 145 -39.18 41.49 10.00
C ASN A 145 -38.50 40.46 10.90
N ASP A 146 -38.46 40.75 12.20
CA ASP A 146 -37.73 40.03 13.26
C ASP A 146 -38.13 38.55 13.48
N ASN A 147 -39.19 38.05 12.84
CA ASN A 147 -39.81 36.77 13.21
C ASN A 147 -39.98 35.74 12.08
N ALA A 148 -39.52 36.03 10.85
CA ALA A 148 -39.48 35.03 9.79
C ALA A 148 -38.02 34.72 9.46
N LEU A 149 -37.67 33.43 9.34
CA LEU A 149 -36.43 33.04 8.68
C LEU A 149 -36.37 33.84 7.38
N THR A 150 -35.33 34.67 7.28
CA THR A 150 -35.15 35.52 6.11
C THR A 150 -35.10 34.62 4.87
N PRO A 151 -35.67 35.02 3.73
CA PRO A 151 -35.75 34.18 2.53
C PRO A 151 -34.39 33.69 2.02
N TRP A 152 -33.30 34.35 2.41
CA TRP A 152 -31.94 33.91 2.09
C TRP A 152 -31.47 32.71 2.93
N ASP A 153 -32.04 32.46 4.10
CA ASP A 153 -31.64 31.36 4.99
C ASP A 153 -32.07 30.01 4.41
N GLU A 154 -33.30 29.92 3.91
CA GLU A 154 -33.81 28.75 3.18
C GLU A 154 -32.97 28.46 1.92
N GLU A 155 -32.58 29.50 1.17
CA GLU A 155 -31.71 29.37 -0.01
C GLU A 155 -30.30 28.90 0.38
N ILE A 156 -29.74 29.38 1.49
CA ILE A 156 -28.44 28.90 2.02
C ILE A 156 -28.52 27.44 2.44
N HIS A 157 -29.58 27.04 3.15
CA HIS A 157 -29.79 25.64 3.52
C HIS A 157 -29.93 24.74 2.29
N PHE A 158 -30.68 25.18 1.28
CA PHE A 158 -30.78 24.49 0.00
C PHE A 158 -29.41 24.37 -0.69
N MET A 159 -28.64 25.46 -0.78
CA MET A 159 -27.29 25.44 -1.36
C MET A 159 -26.34 24.50 -0.61
N ASN A 160 -26.37 24.50 0.72
CA ASN A 160 -25.58 23.58 1.54
C ASN A 160 -25.95 22.11 1.26
N SER A 161 -27.24 21.83 1.02
CA SER A 161 -27.69 20.50 0.60
C SER A 161 -27.16 20.10 -0.78
N VAL A 162 -27.25 21.00 -1.76
CA VAL A 162 -26.72 20.77 -3.12
C VAL A 162 -25.20 20.61 -3.09
N GLY A 163 -24.50 21.41 -2.29
CA GLY A 163 -23.05 21.34 -2.10
C GLY A 163 -22.60 20.02 -1.47
N THR A 164 -23.31 19.55 -0.44
CA THR A 164 -23.02 18.26 0.19
C THR A 164 -23.24 17.10 -0.78
N SER A 165 -24.35 17.12 -1.52
CA SER A 165 -24.65 16.10 -2.54
C SER A 165 -23.66 16.14 -3.70
N PHE A 166 -23.23 17.33 -4.15
CA PHE A 166 -22.18 17.50 -5.15
C PHE A 166 -20.85 16.91 -4.66
N MET A 167 -20.44 17.20 -3.42
CA MET A 167 -19.23 16.64 -2.83
C MET A 167 -19.31 15.12 -2.73
N SER A 168 -20.44 14.56 -2.29
CA SER A 168 -20.64 13.11 -2.27
C SER A 168 -20.54 12.51 -3.67
N ALA A 169 -21.13 13.13 -4.69
CA ALA A 169 -21.08 12.65 -6.07
C ALA A 169 -19.65 12.70 -6.63
N VAL A 170 -18.90 13.78 -6.41
CA VAL A 170 -17.47 13.86 -6.78
C VAL A 170 -16.65 12.81 -6.05
N ASN A 171 -16.92 12.58 -4.76
CA ASN A 171 -16.21 11.55 -4.00
C ASN A 171 -16.46 10.14 -4.55
N SER A 172 -17.61 9.87 -5.16
CA SER A 172 -17.88 8.59 -5.83
C SER A 172 -16.98 8.32 -7.04
N TYR A 173 -16.34 9.36 -7.61
CA TYR A 173 -15.37 9.21 -8.69
C TYR A 173 -13.95 8.86 -8.21
N ARG A 174 -13.64 8.97 -6.92
CA ARG A 174 -12.29 8.68 -6.39
C ARG A 174 -11.78 7.27 -6.71
N PRO A 175 -12.59 6.20 -6.58
CA PRO A 175 -12.14 4.85 -6.92
C PRO A 175 -11.85 4.70 -8.42
N LEU A 176 -12.64 5.34 -9.28
CA LEU A 176 -12.40 5.34 -10.73
C LEU A 176 -11.12 6.10 -11.07
N GLN A 177 -10.90 7.27 -10.47
CA GLN A 177 -9.66 8.05 -10.64
C GLN A 177 -8.43 7.27 -10.17
N ALA A 178 -8.53 6.55 -9.06
CA ALA A 178 -7.43 5.73 -8.56
C ALA A 178 -7.07 4.61 -9.54
N ARG A 179 -8.08 3.95 -10.13
CA ARG A 179 -7.86 2.92 -11.15
C ARG A 179 -7.20 3.48 -12.40
N THR A 180 -7.72 4.58 -12.95
CA THR A 180 -7.13 5.19 -14.15
C THR A 180 -5.70 5.66 -13.89
N SER A 181 -5.44 6.25 -12.71
CA SER A 181 -4.08 6.64 -12.31
C SER A 181 -3.13 5.46 -12.18
N LEU A 182 -3.60 4.32 -11.67
CA LEU A 182 -2.82 3.09 -11.58
C LEU A 182 -2.56 2.50 -12.97
N GLU A 183 -3.57 2.46 -13.84
CA GLU A 183 -3.42 2.01 -15.23
C GLU A 183 -2.37 2.84 -15.97
N GLU A 184 -2.41 4.17 -15.84
CA GLU A 184 -1.41 5.07 -16.40
C GLU A 184 0.00 4.78 -15.87
N LEU A 185 0.14 4.54 -14.56
CA LEU A 185 1.41 4.19 -13.94
C LEU A 185 1.96 2.87 -14.49
N LEU A 186 1.12 1.84 -14.60
CA LEU A 186 1.52 0.53 -15.13
C LEU A 186 1.91 0.61 -16.61
N LEU A 187 1.17 1.37 -17.41
CA LEU A 187 1.52 1.59 -18.81
C LEU A 187 2.86 2.33 -18.95
N LYS A 188 3.15 3.27 -18.05
CA LYS A 188 4.44 3.95 -18.00
C LYS A 188 5.57 2.96 -17.65
N GLN A 189 5.40 2.16 -16.61
CA GLN A 189 6.39 1.14 -16.21
C GLN A 189 6.65 0.11 -17.33
N LEU A 190 5.59 -0.32 -18.01
CA LEU A 190 5.71 -1.25 -19.14
C LEU A 190 6.50 -0.62 -20.29
N ARG A 191 6.26 0.65 -20.59
CA ARG A 191 7.01 1.38 -21.62
C ARG A 191 8.49 1.50 -21.27
N GLU A 192 8.80 1.87 -20.03
CA GLU A 192 10.18 1.97 -19.52
C GLU A 192 10.89 0.62 -19.66
N ARG A 193 10.25 -0.49 -19.27
CA ARG A 193 10.85 -1.84 -19.40
C ARG A 193 11.07 -2.26 -20.84
N GLN A 194 10.16 -1.90 -21.75
CA GLN A 194 10.34 -2.15 -23.18
C GLN A 194 11.52 -1.36 -23.75
N GLU A 195 11.68 -0.10 -23.35
CA GLU A 195 12.80 0.75 -23.78
C GLU A 195 14.14 0.24 -23.24
N GLU A 196 14.21 -0.14 -21.96
CA GLU A 196 15.37 -0.77 -21.35
C GLU A 196 15.75 -2.07 -22.09
N THR A 197 14.76 -2.93 -22.37
CA THR A 197 14.99 -4.19 -23.09
C THR A 197 15.51 -3.93 -24.50
N LYS A 198 14.93 -2.96 -25.23
CA LYS A 198 15.43 -2.55 -26.55
C LYS A 198 16.86 -2.02 -26.48
N ALA A 199 17.19 -1.22 -25.46
CA ALA A 199 18.54 -0.69 -25.27
C ALA A 199 19.55 -1.82 -24.97
N VAL A 200 19.18 -2.83 -24.18
CA VAL A 200 20.02 -4.01 -23.93
C VAL A 200 20.27 -4.80 -25.21
N HIS A 201 19.23 -5.07 -26.00
CA HIS A 201 19.38 -5.78 -27.28
C HIS A 201 20.31 -5.01 -28.24
N GLN A 202 20.13 -3.69 -28.35
CA GLN A 202 21.02 -2.84 -29.17
C GLN A 202 22.49 -2.91 -28.71
N ARG A 203 22.73 -2.99 -27.39
CA ARG A 203 24.09 -3.15 -26.85
C ARG A 203 24.66 -4.54 -27.15
N CYS A 204 23.86 -5.60 -27.01
CA CYS A 204 24.27 -6.95 -27.39
C CYS A 204 24.62 -7.03 -28.87
N ASP A 205 23.78 -6.50 -29.76
CA ASP A 205 24.03 -6.45 -31.20
C ASP A 205 25.33 -5.69 -31.51
N ALA A 206 25.58 -4.57 -30.83
CA ALA A 206 26.82 -3.80 -30.98
C ALA A 206 28.06 -4.60 -30.54
N ILE A 207 27.96 -5.32 -29.41
CA ILE A 207 29.05 -6.18 -28.91
C ILE A 207 29.29 -7.36 -29.85
N GLU A 208 28.23 -8.01 -30.34
CA GLU A 208 28.34 -9.12 -31.30
C GLU A 208 29.01 -8.67 -32.60
N ASN A 209 28.62 -7.52 -33.14
CA ASN A 209 29.25 -6.92 -34.30
C ASN A 209 30.74 -6.62 -34.05
N HIS A 210 31.09 -6.07 -32.87
CA HIS A 210 32.47 -5.79 -32.51
C HIS A 210 33.29 -7.08 -32.36
N LEU A 211 32.74 -8.13 -31.75
CA LEU A 211 33.38 -9.44 -31.63
C LEU A 211 33.56 -10.12 -32.98
N ALA A 212 32.59 -9.99 -33.91
CA ALA A 212 32.71 -10.50 -35.27
C ALA A 212 33.85 -9.81 -36.03
N LEU A 213 33.97 -8.49 -35.91
CA LEU A 213 35.09 -7.73 -36.48
C LEU A 213 36.43 -8.17 -35.90
N LEU A 214 36.55 -8.31 -34.58
CA LEU A 214 37.78 -8.77 -33.93
C LEU A 214 38.13 -10.21 -34.34
N ARG A 215 37.15 -11.11 -34.47
CA ARG A 215 37.37 -12.48 -34.98
C ARG A 215 37.86 -12.46 -36.42
N ALA A 216 37.28 -11.64 -37.29
CA ALA A 216 37.74 -11.48 -38.67
C ALA A 216 39.17 -10.94 -38.73
N GLN A 217 39.51 -9.94 -37.90
CA GLN A 217 40.88 -9.42 -37.79
C GLN A 217 41.86 -10.47 -37.26
N ALA A 218 41.50 -11.24 -36.23
CA ALA A 218 42.33 -12.31 -35.67
C ALA A 218 42.57 -13.46 -36.68
N GLN A 219 41.56 -13.81 -37.49
CA GLN A 219 41.71 -14.77 -38.58
C GLN A 219 42.61 -14.24 -39.70
N ALA A 220 42.59 -12.93 -39.98
CA ALA A 220 43.50 -12.31 -40.95
C ALA A 220 44.95 -12.23 -40.43
N ILE A 221 45.15 -12.08 -39.12
CA ILE A 221 46.48 -12.01 -38.50
C ILE A 221 47.09 -13.41 -38.30
N ARG A 222 46.29 -14.48 -38.18
CA ARG A 222 46.81 -15.87 -38.21
C ARG A 222 47.46 -16.13 -39.58
N PRO A 223 48.80 -16.16 -39.70
CA PRO A 223 49.44 -16.54 -40.95
C PRO A 223 49.32 -18.06 -41.11
N LYS A 224 49.30 -18.50 -42.37
CA LYS A 224 49.34 -19.90 -42.81
C LYS A 224 50.41 -20.71 -42.05
N ALA A 225 50.00 -21.38 -40.99
CA ALA A 225 50.69 -22.54 -40.43
C ALA A 225 49.64 -23.64 -40.38
N ASP A 226 49.34 -24.20 -41.55
CA ASP A 226 48.81 -25.56 -41.75
C ASP A 226 48.58 -25.77 -43.27
N THR A 227 49.69 -25.89 -43.99
CA THR A 227 49.72 -26.58 -45.27
C THR A 227 50.79 -27.66 -45.19
N ALA A 228 50.44 -28.82 -44.62
CA ALA A 228 50.97 -30.12 -45.04
C ALA A 228 50.23 -31.29 -44.35
N LYS A 229 49.56 -32.10 -45.18
CA LYS A 229 49.03 -33.48 -44.96
C LYS A 229 47.75 -33.52 -44.10
N THR A 230 46.61 -34.03 -44.57
CA THR A 230 46.41 -35.28 -45.33
C THR A 230 45.07 -35.23 -46.06
N SER A 231 45.05 -35.69 -47.31
CA SER A 231 43.86 -35.89 -48.14
C SER A 231 43.26 -37.29 -47.96
N ALA A 232 41.93 -37.36 -48.11
CA ALA A 232 41.05 -38.54 -48.27
C ALA A 232 40.66 -39.23 -46.94
N THR A 233 39.39 -39.54 -46.61
CA THR A 233 38.22 -39.90 -47.44
C THR A 233 36.92 -39.80 -46.60
N ASP A 234 35.81 -39.41 -47.25
CA ASP A 234 34.38 -39.67 -46.98
C ASP A 234 33.75 -39.61 -45.56
N ALA A 235 32.70 -38.78 -45.46
CA ALA A 235 31.56 -38.92 -44.55
C ALA A 235 30.33 -39.35 -45.41
N PRO A 236 29.27 -40.00 -44.89
CA PRO A 236 28.55 -39.54 -43.70
C PRO A 236 28.01 -40.63 -42.76
N GLY A 237 27.95 -40.32 -41.46
CA GLY A 237 27.34 -41.19 -40.45
C GLY A 237 27.15 -40.47 -39.12
N ILE A 238 26.06 -39.71 -39.02
CA ILE A 238 25.63 -38.95 -37.85
C ILE A 238 25.28 -39.88 -36.68
N LYS A 239 25.98 -39.75 -35.56
CA LYS A 239 25.44 -39.94 -34.19
C LYS A 239 26.15 -38.96 -33.24
N PRO A 240 25.48 -37.95 -32.68
CA PRO A 240 26.09 -37.09 -31.67
C PRO A 240 26.02 -37.81 -30.31
N THR A 241 27.18 -38.27 -29.84
CA THR A 241 27.38 -38.64 -28.43
C THR A 241 27.30 -37.35 -27.60
N LEU A 242 26.26 -37.21 -26.78
CA LEU A 242 26.17 -36.16 -25.76
C LEU A 242 27.40 -36.28 -24.84
N VAL A 243 28.31 -35.31 -24.94
CA VAL A 243 29.27 -35.02 -23.87
C VAL A 243 28.50 -34.17 -22.86
N THR A 244 27.88 -34.84 -21.88
CA THR A 244 27.32 -34.18 -20.71
C THR A 244 28.48 -33.77 -19.81
N THR A 245 28.97 -32.54 -19.96
CA THR A 245 29.68 -31.89 -18.86
C THR A 245 28.66 -31.61 -17.75
N PRO A 246 28.93 -31.95 -16.49
CA PRO A 246 28.00 -31.67 -15.41
C PRO A 246 27.87 -30.15 -15.29
N ILE A 247 26.65 -29.65 -15.55
CA ILE A 247 26.23 -28.31 -15.17
C ILE A 247 26.34 -28.28 -13.64
N LYS A 248 27.34 -27.55 -13.12
CA LYS A 248 27.32 -27.17 -11.71
C LYS A 248 26.09 -26.30 -11.53
N GLU A 249 25.14 -26.77 -10.73
CA GLU A 249 24.01 -25.97 -10.29
C GLU A 249 24.57 -24.69 -9.65
N ALA A 250 24.20 -23.54 -10.22
CA ALA A 250 24.60 -22.26 -9.68
C ALA A 250 24.03 -22.14 -8.26
N THR A 251 24.91 -22.07 -7.27
CA THR A 251 24.50 -21.88 -5.87
C THR A 251 24.08 -20.43 -5.66
N THR A 252 23.27 -20.19 -4.61
CA THR A 252 22.81 -18.84 -4.23
C THR A 252 23.96 -17.87 -3.97
N GLU A 253 25.16 -18.39 -3.68
CA GLU A 253 26.39 -17.62 -3.49
C GLU A 253 26.91 -17.02 -4.81
N ASP A 254 26.81 -17.73 -5.93
CA ASP A 254 27.22 -17.21 -7.25
C ASP A 254 26.33 -16.05 -7.70
N VAL A 255 25.03 -16.11 -7.36
CA VAL A 255 24.06 -15.04 -7.66
C VAL A 255 24.36 -13.78 -6.84
N LEU A 256 24.77 -13.94 -5.58
CA LEU A 256 25.14 -12.82 -4.71
C LEU A 256 26.47 -12.16 -5.12
N HIS A 257 27.44 -12.95 -5.59
CA HIS A 257 28.69 -12.41 -6.13
C HIS A 257 28.44 -11.59 -7.39
N TRP A 258 27.54 -12.05 -8.27
CA TRP A 258 27.12 -11.29 -9.45
C TRP A 258 26.42 -9.98 -9.10
N ALA A 259 25.61 -9.95 -8.03
CA ALA A 259 24.92 -8.74 -7.60
C ALA A 259 25.87 -7.67 -7.04
N GLN A 260 27.02 -8.07 -6.50
CA GLN A 260 28.02 -7.14 -5.97
C GLN A 260 28.90 -6.51 -7.06
N ASP A 261 29.14 -7.21 -8.17
CA ASP A 261 29.95 -6.69 -9.29
C ASP A 261 29.21 -5.68 -10.19
N ILE A 262 27.90 -5.50 -9.99
CA ILE A 262 27.04 -4.61 -10.81
C ILE A 262 26.69 -3.30 -10.08
N GLY A 263 27.08 -3.15 -8.79
CA GLY A 263 26.93 -1.92 -8.01
C GLY A 263 28.15 -1.00 -8.09
#